data_AF-A0A3C0X3P6-F1
#
_entry.id   AF-A0A3C0X3P6-F1
#
_cell.length_a   1.000
_cell.length_b   1.000
_cell.length_c   1.000
_cell.angle_alpha   90.00
_cell.angle_beta   90.00
_cell.angle_gamma   90.00
#
_symmetry.space_group_name_H-M   'P 1'
#
loop_
_entity.id
_entity.type
_entity.pdbx_description
1 polymer ?
#
loop_
_entity_poly.entity_id
_entity_poly.type
_entity_poly.pdbx_seq_one_letter_code
_entity_poly.pdbx_strand_id
1 'polypeptide(L)'
;NLITGKQINLLDTAGGVLPFIILSCTGMAFKNGIYIFLLRQFYKGIPEELEEAAFIDGCSTFKTFFKIVLPVSVPMMVTVFLLSFCWQWTDTFYTNLFLKSDAVLSTAIFSISGIQQQGSGNFYETVIINTAVILAILPLVILYLFGQRKLIAGIERSGVTG
;
A
#
# COMPACT_ATOMS: atom_id res chain seq x y z
N ASN A 1 -32.49 12.39 -10.73
CA ASN A 1 -32.63 11.22 -9.83
C ASN A 1 -33.34 11.61 -8.53
N LEU A 2 -34.58 12.10 -8.65
CA LEU A 2 -35.43 12.56 -7.54
C LEU A 2 -36.81 11.86 -7.57
N ILE A 3 -36.99 10.83 -8.42
CA ILE A 3 -38.32 10.34 -8.83
C ILE A 3 -38.48 8.81 -8.64
N THR A 4 -37.48 8.08 -8.12
CA THR A 4 -37.58 6.59 -8.03
C THR A 4 -37.37 5.99 -6.64
N GLY A 5 -37.09 6.79 -5.59
CA GLY A 5 -37.19 6.33 -4.19
C GLY A 5 -36.31 5.15 -3.74
N LYS A 6 -35.56 4.49 -4.63
CA LYS A 6 -34.56 3.50 -4.27
C LYS A 6 -33.28 4.24 -3.95
N GLN A 7 -32.91 4.28 -2.66
CA GLN A 7 -31.57 4.69 -2.26
C GLN A 7 -30.60 3.82 -3.04
N ILE A 8 -29.74 4.43 -3.84
CA ILE A 8 -28.61 3.71 -4.44
C ILE A 8 -27.70 3.41 -3.26
N ASN A 9 -27.93 2.26 -2.63
CA ASN A 9 -27.19 1.78 -1.50
C ASN A 9 -25.84 1.28 -2.02
N LEU A 10 -24.94 2.22 -2.31
CA LEU A 10 -23.56 1.98 -2.76
C LEU A 10 -22.75 1.21 -1.71
N LEU A 11 -23.31 0.93 -0.53
CA LEU A 11 -22.64 0.19 0.53
C LEU A 11 -23.04 -1.29 0.59
N ASP A 12 -24.11 -1.72 -0.09
CA ASP A 12 -24.77 -2.98 0.29
C ASP A 12 -25.04 -3.97 -0.86
N THR A 13 -24.95 -3.57 -2.14
CA THR A 13 -25.12 -4.53 -3.24
C THR A 13 -24.28 -4.11 -4.45
N ALA A 14 -23.21 -4.88 -4.72
CA ALA A 14 -22.26 -4.73 -5.83
C ALA A 14 -21.46 -3.40 -5.93
N GLY A 15 -21.80 -2.42 -5.09
CA GLY A 15 -21.29 -1.05 -5.17
C GLY A 15 -20.26 -0.64 -4.13
N GLY A 16 -19.86 -1.48 -3.16
CA GLY A 16 -18.84 -1.15 -2.14
C GLY A 16 -17.41 -1.40 -2.62
N VAL A 17 -17.23 -2.40 -3.48
CA VAL A 17 -15.95 -2.73 -4.13
C VAL A 17 -15.54 -1.62 -5.10
N LEU A 18 -16.48 -1.01 -5.82
CA LEU A 18 -16.20 0.09 -6.75
C LEU A 18 -15.55 1.32 -6.09
N PRO A 19 -16.13 1.95 -5.05
CA PRO A 19 -15.52 3.06 -4.32
C PRO A 19 -14.22 2.63 -3.64
N PHE A 20 -14.10 1.37 -3.18
CA PHE A 20 -12.84 0.86 -2.63
C PHE A 20 -11.73 0.76 -3.69
N ILE A 21 -12.05 0.28 -4.90
CA ILE A 21 -11.12 0.23 -6.05
C ILE A 21 -10.79 1.64 -6.51
N ILE A 22 -11.79 2.51 -6.67
CA ILE A 22 -11.58 3.90 -7.08
C ILE A 22 -10.65 4.59 -6.08
N LEU A 23 -10.88 4.44 -4.78
CA LEU A 23 -10.02 5.00 -3.73
C LEU A 23 -8.61 4.40 -3.75
N SER A 24 -8.48 3.10 -4.07
CA SER A 24 -7.18 2.44 -4.22
C SER A 24 -6.44 2.97 -5.47
N CYS A 25 -7.15 3.24 -6.56
CA CYS A 25 -6.60 3.74 -7.82
C CYS A 25 -6.27 5.24 -7.80
N THR A 26 -7.12 6.07 -7.19
CA THR A 26 -6.90 7.52 -7.06
C THR A 26 -6.00 7.88 -5.88
N GLY A 27 -5.62 6.86 -5.11
CA GLY A 27 -4.69 6.97 -4.01
C GLY A 27 -5.40 7.22 -2.68
N MET A 28 -5.17 6.33 -1.72
CA MET A 28 -5.60 6.52 -0.33
C MET A 28 -5.03 7.82 0.25
N ALA A 29 -5.91 8.76 0.57
CA ALA A 29 -5.58 10.14 0.90
C ALA A 29 -4.43 10.29 1.94
N PHE A 30 -4.60 9.73 3.14
CA PHE A 30 -3.64 9.94 4.24
C PHE A 30 -2.32 9.18 4.06
N LYS A 31 -2.37 7.98 3.46
CA LYS A 31 -1.20 7.10 3.32
C LYS A 31 -0.25 7.55 2.20
N ASN A 32 -0.76 8.23 1.18
CA ASN A 32 0.06 8.68 0.05
C ASN A 32 1.08 9.77 0.39
N GLY A 33 0.84 10.59 1.42
CA GLY A 33 1.75 11.67 1.78
C GLY A 33 3.18 11.18 2.02
N ILE A 34 3.32 10.04 2.71
CA ILE A 34 4.64 9.46 2.99
C ILE A 34 5.30 8.91 1.73
N TYR A 35 4.54 8.32 0.81
CA TYR A 35 5.06 7.76 -0.44
C TYR A 35 5.57 8.85 -1.38
N ILE A 36 4.79 9.94 -1.51
CA ILE A 36 5.18 11.12 -2.28
C ILE A 36 6.44 11.74 -1.67
N PHE A 37 6.51 11.84 -0.33
CA PHE A 37 7.68 12.35 0.35
C PHE A 37 8.91 11.48 0.10
N LEU A 38 8.82 10.16 0.25
CA LEU A 38 9.92 9.23 0.00
C LEU A 38 10.43 9.32 -1.44
N LEU A 39 9.53 9.27 -2.43
CA LEU A 39 9.89 9.41 -3.84
C LEU A 39 10.54 10.76 -4.12
N ARG A 40 10.00 11.86 -3.58
CA ARG A 40 10.59 13.18 -3.72
C ARG A 40 12.00 13.25 -3.13
N GLN A 41 12.21 12.69 -1.95
CA GLN A 41 13.54 12.68 -1.32
C GLN A 41 14.52 11.84 -2.12
N PHE A 42 14.08 10.73 -2.70
CA PHE A 42 14.90 9.95 -3.62
C PHE A 42 15.28 10.74 -4.88
N TYR A 43 14.30 11.37 -5.53
CA TYR A 43 14.56 12.15 -6.75
C TYR A 43 15.50 13.33 -6.50
N LYS A 44 15.45 13.95 -5.32
CA LYS A 44 16.41 14.99 -4.92
C LYS A 44 17.85 14.49 -4.78
N GLY A 45 18.06 13.19 -4.55
CA GLY A 45 19.38 12.58 -4.50
C GLY A 45 19.93 12.16 -5.86
N ILE A 46 19.17 12.33 -6.94
CA ILE A 46 19.64 12.03 -8.30
C ILE A 46 20.52 13.21 -8.77
N PRO A 47 21.76 12.96 -9.23
CA PRO A 47 22.65 14.04 -9.67
C PRO A 47 22.10 14.74 -10.91
N GLU A 48 22.15 16.08 -10.91
CA GLU A 48 21.68 16.93 -12.01
C GLU A 48 22.43 16.66 -13.33
N GLU A 49 23.67 16.20 -13.25
CA GLU A 49 24.52 15.79 -14.37
C GLU A 49 23.86 14.76 -15.30
N LEU A 50 23.00 13.87 -14.76
CA LEU A 50 22.26 12.89 -15.56
C LEU A 50 21.21 13.55 -16.46
N GLU A 51 20.60 14.63 -16.01
CA GLU A 51 19.63 15.39 -16.78
C GLU A 51 20.33 16.26 -17.83
N GLU A 52 21.45 16.90 -17.46
CA GLU A 52 22.28 17.68 -18.39
C GLU A 52 22.83 16.81 -19.52
N ALA A 53 23.34 15.62 -19.22
CA ALA A 53 23.82 14.67 -20.24
C ALA A 53 22.69 14.25 -21.20
N ALA A 54 21.50 13.95 -20.66
CA ALA A 54 20.34 13.61 -21.48
C ALA A 54 19.89 14.77 -22.38
N PHE A 55 20.02 16.00 -21.90
CA PHE A 55 19.74 17.21 -22.67
C PHE A 55 20.75 17.41 -23.80
N ILE A 56 22.06 17.21 -23.54
CA ILE A 56 23.11 17.24 -24.56
C ILE A 56 22.88 16.16 -25.64
N ASP A 57 22.39 14.98 -25.25
CA ASP A 57 22.00 13.89 -26.14
C ASP A 57 20.68 14.15 -26.92
N GLY A 58 20.07 15.33 -26.75
CA GLY A 58 18.84 15.73 -27.45
C GLY A 58 17.57 15.01 -26.95
N CYS A 59 17.58 14.47 -25.73
CA CYS A 59 16.37 13.92 -25.13
C CYS A 59 15.44 15.02 -24.60
N SER A 60 14.14 14.89 -24.86
CA SER A 60 13.12 15.73 -24.23
C SER A 60 12.93 15.37 -22.75
N THR A 61 12.48 16.31 -21.92
CA THR A 61 12.27 16.11 -20.48
C THR A 61 11.41 14.89 -20.15
N PHE A 62 10.31 14.68 -20.90
CA PHE A 62 9.47 13.49 -20.74
C PHE A 62 10.23 12.19 -21.05
N LYS A 63 11.04 12.19 -22.11
CA LYS A 63 11.85 11.03 -22.50
C LYS A 63 12.95 10.76 -21.47
N THR A 64 13.60 11.79 -20.96
CA THR A 64 14.58 11.72 -19.87
C THR A 64 13.98 11.11 -18.62
N PHE A 65 12.78 11.55 -18.22
CA PHE A 65 12.08 11.01 -17.07
C PHE A 65 11.82 9.49 -17.21
N PHE A 66 11.16 9.06 -18.29
CA PHE A 66 10.79 7.65 -18.45
C PHE A 66 11.99 6.73 -18.74
N LYS A 67 13.03 7.23 -19.43
CA LYS A 67 14.15 6.41 -19.89
C LYS A 67 15.32 6.38 -18.90
N ILE A 68 15.48 7.41 -18.06
CA ILE A 68 16.64 7.55 -17.17
C ILE A 68 16.19 7.62 -15.71
N VAL A 69 15.36 8.60 -15.36
CA VAL A 69 14.96 8.84 -13.96
C VAL A 69 14.14 7.68 -13.40
N LEU A 70 13.13 7.22 -14.15
CA LEU A 70 12.23 6.14 -13.75
C LEU A 70 12.95 4.81 -13.47
N PRO A 71 13.82 4.26 -14.37
CA PRO A 71 14.54 3.02 -14.09
C PRO A 71 15.52 3.14 -12.92
N VAL A 72 16.17 4.30 -12.74
CA VAL A 72 17.03 4.56 -11.57
C VAL A 72 16.22 4.53 -10.26
N SER A 73 14.94 4.86 -10.34
CA SER A 73 14.02 4.94 -9.20
C SER A 73 13.35 3.62 -8.83
N VAL A 74 13.61 2.54 -9.58
CA VAL A 74 13.11 1.19 -9.29
C VAL A 74 13.34 0.75 -7.84
N PRO A 75 14.50 0.96 -7.20
CA PRO A 75 14.70 0.55 -5.80
C PRO A 75 13.70 1.24 -4.87
N MET A 76 13.52 2.55 -5.01
CA MET A 76 12.58 3.33 -4.20
C MET A 76 11.13 2.99 -4.53
N MET A 77 10.79 2.74 -5.79
CA MET A 77 9.45 2.28 -6.18
C MET A 77 9.11 0.94 -5.55
N VAL A 78 10.08 0.01 -5.45
CA VAL A 78 9.89 -1.24 -4.71
C VAL A 78 9.67 -0.95 -3.22
N THR A 79 10.44 -0.06 -2.60
CA THR A 79 10.21 0.35 -1.20
C THR A 79 8.79 0.87 -0.97
N VAL A 80 8.33 1.80 -1.80
CA VAL A 80 6.97 2.35 -1.73
C VAL A 80 5.92 1.26 -1.95
N PHE A 81 6.13 0.36 -2.90
CA PHE A 81 5.23 -0.76 -3.14
C PHE A 81 5.11 -1.68 -1.92
N LEU A 82 6.23 -2.01 -1.27
CA LEU A 82 6.24 -2.87 -0.09
C LEU A 82 5.49 -2.24 1.08
N LEU A 83 5.74 -0.97 1.35
CA LEU A 83 5.06 -0.22 2.40
C LEU A 83 3.55 -0.11 2.11
N SER A 84 3.20 0.20 0.85
CA SER A 84 1.82 0.28 0.39
C SER A 84 1.08 -1.04 0.51
N PHE A 85 1.70 -2.13 0.05
CA PHE A 85 1.11 -3.46 0.17
C PHE A 85 0.89 -3.84 1.64
N CYS A 86 1.89 -3.62 2.50
CA CYS A 86 1.79 -3.92 3.92
C CYS A 86 0.59 -3.20 4.57
N TRP A 87 0.49 -1.89 4.34
CA TRP A 87 -0.60 -1.09 4.89
C TRP A 87 -1.97 -1.38 4.29
N GLN A 88 -2.03 -1.79 3.03
CA GLN A 88 -3.29 -2.15 2.38
C GLN A 88 -3.78 -3.53 2.84
N TRP A 89 -2.85 -4.48 2.97
CA TRP A 89 -3.12 -5.85 3.39
C TRP A 89 -3.70 -5.91 4.80
N THR A 90 -3.21 -5.07 5.71
CA THR A 90 -3.68 -5.00 7.10
C THR A 90 -4.74 -3.92 7.33
N ASP A 91 -5.26 -3.27 6.28
CA ASP A 91 -6.19 -2.17 6.45
C ASP A 91 -7.56 -2.66 6.93
N THR A 92 -7.90 -2.36 8.18
CA THR A 92 -9.22 -2.65 8.74
C THR A 92 -10.18 -1.47 8.59
N PHE A 93 -9.67 -0.24 8.50
CA PHE A 93 -10.50 0.97 8.50
C PHE A 93 -11.36 1.09 7.24
N TYR A 94 -10.75 1.08 6.06
CA TYR A 94 -11.49 1.22 4.80
C TYR A 94 -12.28 -0.04 4.47
N THR A 95 -11.78 -1.22 4.86
CA THR A 95 -12.56 -2.45 4.74
C THR A 95 -13.84 -2.40 5.57
N ASN A 96 -13.78 -2.06 6.85
CA ASN A 96 -15.00 -1.96 7.66
C ASN A 96 -15.91 -0.80 7.22
N LEU A 97 -15.39 0.20 6.52
CA LEU A 97 -16.19 1.30 5.98
C LEU A 97 -16.96 0.88 4.72
N PHE A 98 -16.31 0.19 3.78
CA PHE A 98 -16.83 -0.07 2.44
C PHE A 98 -17.26 -1.53 2.17
N LEU A 99 -16.75 -2.49 2.94
CA LEU A 99 -16.89 -3.93 2.71
C LEU A 99 -17.52 -4.63 3.94
N LYS A 100 -18.51 -3.98 4.57
CA LYS A 100 -19.14 -4.46 5.83
C LYS A 100 -19.73 -5.87 5.76
N SER A 101 -20.19 -6.29 4.57
CA SER A 101 -20.84 -7.59 4.35
C SER A 101 -19.87 -8.67 3.83
N ASP A 102 -18.66 -8.28 3.41
CA ASP A 102 -17.71 -9.20 2.78
C ASP A 102 -16.73 -9.79 3.79
N ALA A 103 -16.56 -11.11 3.73
CA ALA A 103 -15.59 -11.86 4.52
C ALA A 103 -14.18 -11.71 3.91
N VAL A 104 -13.57 -10.55 4.11
CA VAL A 104 -12.16 -10.34 3.75
C VAL A 104 -11.25 -10.50 4.96
N LEU A 105 -9.96 -10.73 4.70
CA LEU A 105 -8.99 -11.04 5.73
C LEU A 105 -8.91 -9.97 6.83
N SER A 106 -9.03 -8.68 6.48
CA SER A 106 -8.97 -7.59 7.46
C SER A 106 -10.20 -7.52 8.37
N THR A 107 -11.40 -7.89 7.90
CA THR A 107 -12.60 -8.02 8.76
C THR A 107 -12.48 -9.22 9.68
N ALA A 108 -11.89 -10.33 9.21
CA ALA A 108 -11.57 -11.47 10.06
C ALA A 108 -10.57 -11.09 11.18
N ILE A 109 -9.47 -10.40 10.85
CA ILE A 109 -8.49 -9.90 11.84
C ILE A 109 -9.13 -8.93 12.84
N PHE A 110 -10.04 -8.06 12.39
CA PHE A 110 -10.75 -7.14 13.29
C PHE A 110 -11.66 -7.88 14.28
N SER A 111 -12.44 -8.86 13.80
CA SER A 111 -13.34 -9.67 14.65
C SER A 111 -12.59 -10.42 15.76
N ILE A 112 -11.37 -10.88 15.44
CA ILE A 112 -10.45 -11.55 16.35
C ILE A 112 -10.03 -10.64 17.53
N SER A 113 -9.79 -9.35 17.27
CA SER A 113 -9.43 -8.39 18.32
C SER A 113 -10.60 -8.08 19.28
N GLY A 114 -11.84 -8.15 18.80
CA GLY A 114 -13.05 -7.96 19.60
C GLY A 114 -13.33 -9.10 20.57
N ILE A 115 -13.01 -10.34 20.17
CA ILE A 115 -13.22 -11.56 20.99
C ILE A 115 -12.32 -11.55 22.24
N GLN A 116 -11.06 -11.10 22.12
CA GLN A 116 -10.14 -11.04 23.25
C GLN A 116 -10.56 -10.04 24.35
N GLN A 117 -11.35 -9.02 24.02
CA GLN A 117 -11.83 -8.03 25.00
C GLN A 117 -13.02 -8.51 25.83
N GLN A 118 -13.74 -9.56 25.42
CA GLN A 118 -14.91 -10.07 26.16
C GLN A 118 -14.57 -11.09 27.27
N GLY A 119 -13.28 -11.25 27.62
CA GLY A 119 -12.84 -11.90 28.85
C GLY A 119 -13.18 -13.40 29.01
N SER A 120 -13.71 -14.04 27.96
CA SER A 120 -14.27 -15.40 28.02
C SER A 120 -13.78 -16.28 26.86
N GLY A 121 -12.55 -16.09 26.39
CA GLY A 121 -11.99 -16.88 25.30
C GLY A 121 -11.58 -18.27 25.78
N ASN A 122 -12.21 -19.33 25.27
CA ASN A 122 -11.74 -20.69 25.47
C ASN A 122 -10.31 -20.84 24.91
N PHE A 123 -9.44 -21.66 25.53
CA PHE A 123 -8.07 -21.91 25.04
C PHE A 123 -8.06 -22.27 23.54
N TYR A 124 -9.06 -23.03 23.08
CA TYR A 124 -9.25 -23.37 21.67
C TYR A 124 -9.47 -22.16 20.76
N GLU A 125 -10.22 -21.14 21.19
CA GLU A 125 -10.45 -19.91 20.41
C GLU A 125 -9.16 -19.10 20.28
N THR A 126 -8.36 -19.01 21.36
CA THR A 126 -7.05 -18.33 21.34
C THR A 126 -6.08 -19.00 20.36
N VAL A 127 -6.06 -20.33 20.29
CA VAL A 127 -5.18 -21.06 19.35
C VAL A 127 -5.60 -20.83 17.89
N ILE A 128 -6.91 -20.83 17.60
CA ILE A 128 -7.42 -20.53 16.25
C ILE A 128 -7.06 -19.11 15.84
N ILE A 129 -7.24 -18.14 16.74
CA ILE A 129 -6.89 -16.74 16.55
C ILE A 129 -5.40 -16.56 16.22
N ASN A 130 -4.52 -17.13 17.05
CA ASN A 130 -3.07 -17.01 16.85
C ASN A 130 -2.62 -17.64 15.52
N THR A 131 -3.23 -18.76 15.14
CA THR A 131 -2.95 -19.42 13.86
C THR A 131 -3.39 -18.55 12.68
N ALA A 132 -4.56 -17.91 12.77
CA ALA A 132 -5.06 -16.99 11.76
C ALA A 132 -4.15 -15.75 11.59
N VAL A 133 -3.63 -15.20 12.68
CA VAL A 133 -2.67 -14.07 12.65
C VAL A 133 -1.37 -14.48 11.96
N ILE A 134 -0.83 -15.67 12.24
CA ILE A 134 0.38 -16.18 11.59
C ILE A 134 0.15 -16.32 10.08
N LEU A 135 -0.99 -16.88 9.66
CA LEU A 135 -1.35 -17.01 8.25
C LEU A 135 -1.53 -15.64 7.57
N ALA A 136 -2.07 -14.65 8.28
CA ALA A 136 -2.22 -13.29 7.77
C ALA A 136 -0.87 -12.58 7.56
N ILE A 137 0.14 -12.87 8.40
CA ILE A 137 1.49 -12.28 8.30
C ILE A 137 2.33 -12.97 7.22
N LEU A 138 2.10 -14.26 6.96
CA LEU A 138 2.86 -15.08 6.01
C LEU A 138 3.07 -14.43 4.61
N PRO A 139 2.05 -13.88 3.92
CA PRO A 139 2.26 -13.22 2.63
C PRO A 139 3.12 -11.97 2.74
N LEU A 140 3.06 -11.21 3.84
CA LEU A 140 3.94 -10.06 4.07
C LEU A 140 5.40 -10.51 4.20
N VAL A 141 5.65 -11.62 4.90
CA VAL A 141 6.98 -12.19 5.05
C VAL A 141 7.53 -12.65 3.70
N ILE A 142 6.73 -13.39 2.92
CA ILE A 142 7.11 -13.83 1.57
C ILE A 142 7.49 -12.62 0.71
N LEU A 143 6.64 -11.61 0.69
CA LEU A 143 6.85 -10.42 -0.12
C LEU A 143 8.09 -9.64 0.34
N TYR A 144 8.33 -9.55 1.65
CA TYR A 144 9.54 -8.94 2.21
C TYR A 144 10.80 -9.71 1.83
N LEU A 145 10.80 -11.04 1.84
CA LEU A 145 11.96 -11.84 1.42
C LEU A 145 12.37 -11.56 -0.03
N PHE A 146 11.40 -11.36 -0.92
CA PHE A 146 11.69 -10.96 -2.31
C PHE A 146 12.09 -9.48 -2.44
N GLY A 147 11.57 -8.61 -1.58
CA GLY A 147 11.79 -7.16 -1.60
C GLY A 147 13.04 -6.66 -0.87
N GLN A 148 13.55 -7.43 0.10
CA GLN A 148 14.64 -7.08 1.03
C GLN A 148 15.88 -6.52 0.32
N ARG A 149 16.34 -7.18 -0.75
CA ARG A 149 17.56 -6.76 -1.46
C ARG A 149 17.42 -5.37 -2.09
N LYS A 150 16.21 -5.00 -2.53
CA LYS A 150 15.93 -3.69 -3.13
C LYS A 150 15.64 -2.60 -2.09
N LEU A 151 15.06 -2.98 -0.95
CA LEU A 151 14.89 -2.07 0.19
C LEU A 151 16.23 -1.54 0.70
N ILE A 152 17.19 -2.44 0.92
CA ILE A 152 18.52 -2.09 1.43
C ILE A 152 19.24 -1.14 0.47
N ALA A 153 19.24 -1.46 -0.83
CA ALA A 153 19.84 -0.61 -1.86
C ALA A 153 19.19 0.78 -2.00
N GLY A 154 17.88 0.88 -1.72
CA GLY A 154 17.16 2.16 -1.73
C GLY A 154 17.50 3.03 -0.51
N ILE A 155 17.60 2.42 0.67
CA ILE A 155 17.93 3.10 1.93
C ILE A 155 19.37 3.63 1.91
N GLU A 156 20.32 2.81 1.44
CA GLU A 156 21.74 3.19 1.33
C GLU A 156 21.93 4.43 0.44
N ARG A 157 21.26 4.50 -0.72
CA ARG A 157 21.33 5.70 -1.59
C ARG A 157 20.68 6.94 -0.99
N SER A 158 19.65 6.78 -0.16
CA SER A 158 18.99 7.92 0.51
C SER A 158 19.73 8.41 1.77
N GLY A 159 20.63 7.60 2.33
CA GLY A 159 21.36 7.90 3.56
C GLY A 159 22.79 8.44 3.36
N VAL A 160 23.36 8.37 2.16
CA VAL A 160 24.77 8.73 1.87
C VAL A 160 24.99 10.24 1.65
N THR A 161 23.99 11.10 1.88
CA THR A 161 24.18 12.56 1.92
C THR A 161 24.21 13.10 3.36
N GLY A 162 25.01 12.47 4.22
CA GLY A 162 25.36 12.93 5.56
C GLY A 162 26.80 12.60 5.88
#